data_AF-A0A8E2ATK5-F1
#
_entry.id   AF-A0A8E2ATK5-F1
#
_cell.length_a   1.000
_cell.length_b   1.000
_cell.length_c   1.000
_cell.angle_alpha   90.00
_cell.angle_beta   90.00
_cell.angle_gamma   90.00
#
_symmetry.space_group_name_H-M   'P 1'
#
loop_
_entity.id
_entity.type
_entity.pdbx_description
1 polymer ?
#
loop_
_entity_poly.entity_id
_entity_poly.type
_entity_poly.pdbx_seq_one_letter_code
_entity_poly.pdbx_strand_id
1 'polypeptide(L)'
;MAETPNVPLGPQPRDFNEHLASFDSVPLFMKSLPEDAVDDPIISALQSLAHEGTPDEVAQNFKEQGNDYFKGKRYREALGFYTQGIEANPTGPALLEALLCNRAACNLELKNYGSVLKDGSRAIELNPKSSKAYYRSALALLALDHLDEAIDCCDHCLAFDKENASIKSVREKAAKTKEAREKKERERQERLQKEKLMKQRLNAALQERSIIVIPRSESSEQPYEPYFDPEDPTGKTLIMPVLFLYPQYATSDVIPNFVEDTPFLAHLANMFPPEAAAPDWDKKQEYMNGRLSVYAVTHRKRLLKVGKNMTLRDVCDNAREKPGQPKDGLELKDGCLTFAVLPRGDVETKWIEDFKNSRVDRARRCQSPAKPTDNGFDDGDRLGTLIFKMSVQHKIFRTANAPRTAPDETEVNVAQALIDLETNVPELKTELRPLQISAAREVDVRGGKKAIVIFVPVPQLKAFHKVQQRLTRELEKKFSDRHVVFVAQRRVLPKPTRNSRVKQKRPRSRTLTNVHEKILEDLVFPTEIVGKRTRVAVDGSKLLKVFLDSKDATSLEYKLDSFSSVYRRLTGKDVVFEFPVQAQE
;
A
#
# COMPACT_ATOMS: atom_id res chain seq x y z
N MET A 1 -25.22 -3.59 68.27
CA MET A 1 -24.30 -4.74 68.03
C MET A 1 -23.94 -4.69 66.55
N ALA A 2 -22.70 -4.56 66.09
CA ALA A 2 -21.40 -4.71 66.73
C ALA A 2 -20.39 -3.78 66.03
N GLU A 3 -19.46 -3.22 66.80
CA GLU A 3 -18.28 -2.50 66.31
C GLU A 3 -17.23 -3.51 65.83
N THR A 4 -16.58 -3.24 64.69
CA THR A 4 -15.38 -3.96 64.23
C THR A 4 -14.14 -3.09 64.41
N PRO A 5 -13.00 -3.65 64.85
CA PRO A 5 -11.86 -2.87 65.32
C PRO A 5 -10.97 -2.39 64.16
N ASN A 6 -10.45 -1.17 64.30
CA ASN A 6 -9.47 -0.59 63.38
C ASN A 6 -8.07 -1.11 63.73
N VAL A 7 -7.43 -1.83 62.82
CA VAL A 7 -6.05 -2.32 62.97
C VAL A 7 -5.13 -1.43 62.13
N PRO A 8 -4.05 -0.84 62.69
CA PRO A 8 -3.15 0.00 61.91
C PRO A 8 -2.25 -0.87 61.02
N LEU A 9 -2.21 -0.56 59.73
CA LEU A 9 -1.30 -1.17 58.76
C LEU A 9 0.14 -0.75 59.06
N GLY A 10 1.01 -1.73 59.30
CA GLY A 10 2.46 -1.52 59.45
C GLY A 10 3.14 -1.03 58.15
N PRO A 11 4.37 -0.52 58.24
CA PRO A 11 5.04 0.10 57.09
C PRO A 11 5.30 -0.92 55.98
N GLN A 12 4.89 -0.59 54.76
CA GLN A 12 5.10 -1.44 53.59
C GLN A 12 6.60 -1.55 53.24
N PRO A 13 7.05 -2.70 52.71
CA PRO A 13 8.44 -2.86 52.28
C PRO A 13 8.71 -1.93 51.09
N ARG A 14 9.74 -1.07 51.21
CA ARG A 14 10.18 -0.17 50.14
C ARG A 14 10.66 -0.97 48.93
N ASP A 15 10.35 -0.49 47.73
CA ASP A 15 10.70 -1.15 46.47
C ASP A 15 12.23 -1.26 46.33
N PHE A 16 12.74 -2.45 46.02
CA PHE A 16 14.17 -2.75 45.98
C PHE A 16 14.91 -1.90 44.92
N ASN A 17 14.23 -1.57 43.82
CA ASN A 17 14.77 -0.68 42.79
C ASN A 17 14.91 0.76 43.28
N GLU A 18 14.01 1.21 44.14
CA GLU A 18 14.05 2.54 44.75
C GLU A 18 15.20 2.63 45.75
N HIS A 19 15.46 1.54 46.47
CA HIS A 19 16.62 1.41 47.35
C HIS A 19 17.94 1.40 46.58
N LEU A 20 18.00 0.77 45.39
CA LEU A 20 19.16 0.82 44.50
C LEU A 20 19.38 2.21 43.88
N ALA A 21 18.29 2.91 43.50
CA ALA A 21 18.35 4.28 43.01
C ALA A 21 18.84 5.25 44.10
N SER A 22 18.55 4.99 45.37
CA SER A 22 19.08 5.80 46.48
C SER A 22 20.60 5.74 46.62
N PHE A 23 21.25 4.63 46.22
CA PHE A 23 22.72 4.53 46.21
C PHE A 23 23.36 5.42 45.14
N ASP A 24 22.66 5.72 44.05
CA ASP A 24 23.16 6.66 43.03
C ASP A 24 23.21 8.11 43.56
N SER A 25 22.64 8.39 44.73
CA SER A 25 22.75 9.70 45.42
C SER A 25 23.90 9.77 46.44
N VAL A 26 24.52 8.63 46.76
CA VAL A 26 25.62 8.57 47.72
C VAL A 26 26.95 8.81 46.98
N PRO A 27 27.81 9.73 47.42
CA PRO A 27 29.04 10.11 46.70
C PRO A 27 29.98 8.94 46.37
N LEU A 28 29.96 7.88 47.19
CA LEU A 28 30.80 6.69 47.01
C LEU A 28 30.30 5.72 45.91
N PHE A 29 29.02 5.82 45.51
CA PHE A 29 28.37 4.89 44.58
C PHE A 29 27.74 5.59 43.36
N MET A 30 27.96 6.90 43.21
CA MET A 30 27.47 7.71 42.09
C MET A 30 28.00 7.20 40.74
N LYS A 31 27.09 7.00 39.77
CA LYS A 31 27.44 6.62 38.38
C LYS A 31 27.90 7.80 37.52
N SER A 32 27.52 9.01 37.89
CA SER A 32 27.85 10.26 37.20
C SER A 32 27.73 11.43 38.17
N LEU A 33 28.65 12.38 38.11
CA LEU A 33 28.59 13.61 38.91
C LEU A 33 27.49 14.54 38.34
N PRO A 34 26.55 15.05 39.15
CA PRO A 34 25.55 16.01 38.70
C PRO A 34 26.19 17.35 38.31
N GLU A 35 25.86 17.89 37.14
CA GLU A 35 26.38 19.20 36.66
C GLU A 35 25.76 20.39 37.42
N ASP A 36 24.54 20.23 37.95
CA ASP A 36 23.76 21.29 38.60
C ASP A 36 23.96 21.38 40.14
N ALA A 37 24.81 20.54 40.72
CA ALA A 37 25.04 20.51 42.18
C ALA A 37 26.16 21.49 42.58
N VAL A 38 25.94 22.78 42.34
CA VAL A 38 26.91 23.86 42.66
C VAL A 38 27.01 24.11 44.18
N ASP A 39 26.05 23.64 44.96
CA ASP A 39 25.92 24.00 46.39
C ASP A 39 26.55 23.01 47.38
N ASP A 40 27.00 21.82 46.93
CA ASP A 40 27.55 20.79 47.82
C ASP A 40 29.10 20.78 47.76
N PRO A 41 29.81 21.24 48.82
CA PRO A 41 31.27 21.44 48.79
C PRO A 41 32.06 20.14 48.57
N ILE A 42 31.48 18.98 48.89
CA ILE A 42 32.10 17.66 48.68
C ILE A 42 32.02 17.25 47.20
N ILE A 43 30.89 17.52 46.53
CA ILE A 43 30.69 17.21 45.10
C ILE A 43 31.54 18.16 44.25
N SER A 44 31.63 19.43 44.65
CA SER A 44 32.53 20.41 44.04
C SER A 44 34.01 20.04 44.22
N ALA A 45 34.42 19.57 45.40
CA ALA A 45 35.79 19.07 45.64
C ALA A 45 36.10 17.81 44.82
N LEU A 46 35.12 16.89 44.65
CA LEU A 46 35.27 15.69 43.81
C LEU A 46 35.35 16.04 42.31
N GLN A 47 34.55 17.00 41.84
CA GLN A 47 34.66 17.54 40.47
C GLN A 47 36.03 18.20 40.24
N SER A 48 36.53 18.93 41.24
CA SER A 48 37.86 19.56 41.19
C SER A 48 38.97 18.49 41.10
N LEU A 49 38.89 17.43 41.91
CA LEU A 49 39.81 16.28 41.88
C LEU A 49 39.76 15.49 40.58
N ALA A 50 38.59 15.35 39.95
CA ALA A 50 38.45 14.66 38.67
C ALA A 50 39.07 15.42 37.48
N HIS A 51 39.21 16.74 37.62
CA HIS A 51 39.83 17.64 36.63
C HIS A 51 41.21 18.16 37.07
N GLU A 52 41.79 17.63 38.16
CA GLU A 52 43.15 17.96 38.60
C GLU A 52 44.18 17.23 37.73
N GLY A 53 44.80 17.95 36.81
CA GLY A 53 45.87 17.45 35.95
C GLY A 53 46.07 18.28 34.70
N THR A 54 47.12 17.98 33.94
CA THR A 54 47.23 18.54 32.60
C THR A 54 46.12 17.99 31.68
N PRO A 55 45.65 18.75 30.67
CA PRO A 55 44.61 18.29 29.74
C PRO A 55 44.90 16.90 29.12
N ASP A 56 46.17 16.61 28.86
CA ASP A 56 46.62 15.32 28.33
C ASP A 56 46.50 14.17 29.35
N GLU A 57 46.81 14.41 30.62
CA GLU A 57 46.66 13.39 31.69
C GLU A 57 45.20 13.07 31.96
N VAL A 58 44.34 14.09 31.96
CA VAL A 58 42.88 13.93 32.12
C VAL A 58 42.31 13.13 30.95
N ALA A 59 42.68 13.48 29.71
CA ALA A 59 42.26 12.75 28.52
C ALA A 59 42.78 11.30 28.50
N GLN A 60 44.01 11.07 28.98
CA GLN A 60 44.59 9.73 29.12
C GLN A 60 43.84 8.87 30.13
N ASN A 61 43.47 9.43 31.29
CA ASN A 61 42.68 8.74 32.31
C ASN A 61 41.31 8.33 31.74
N PHE A 62 40.59 9.25 31.10
CA PHE A 62 39.31 8.94 30.45
C PHE A 62 39.43 7.89 29.34
N LYS A 63 40.54 7.88 28.59
CA LYS A 63 40.82 6.83 27.60
C LYS A 63 40.94 5.45 28.27
N GLU A 64 41.63 5.36 29.40
CA GLU A 64 41.84 4.10 30.13
C GLU A 64 40.53 3.58 30.72
N GLN A 65 39.74 4.45 31.36
CA GLN A 65 38.39 4.11 31.83
C GLN A 65 37.52 3.61 30.67
N GLY A 66 37.46 4.37 29.56
CA GLY A 66 36.71 3.98 28.37
C GLY A 66 37.12 2.61 27.81
N ASN A 67 38.42 2.29 27.83
CA ASN A 67 38.93 0.99 27.38
C ASN A 67 38.44 -0.16 28.27
N ASP A 68 38.32 0.05 29.58
CA ASP A 68 37.83 -0.98 30.50
C ASP A 68 36.33 -1.23 30.34
N TYR A 69 35.53 -0.17 30.13
CA TYR A 69 34.12 -0.31 29.74
C TYR A 69 33.95 -0.97 28.36
N PHE A 70 34.85 -0.68 27.41
CA PHE A 70 34.85 -1.31 26.09
C PHE A 70 35.13 -2.83 26.19
N LYS A 71 36.11 -3.24 26.99
CA LYS A 71 36.38 -4.67 27.29
C LYS A 71 35.16 -5.32 27.97
N GLY A 72 34.48 -4.57 28.84
CA GLY A 72 33.22 -4.97 29.47
C GLY A 72 31.99 -5.01 28.54
N LYS A 73 32.15 -4.73 27.23
CA LYS A 73 31.08 -4.65 26.22
C LYS A 73 29.99 -3.61 26.53
N ARG A 74 30.29 -2.65 27.42
CA ARG A 74 29.42 -1.53 27.79
C ARG A 74 29.73 -0.34 26.89
N TYR A 75 29.34 -0.45 25.62
CA TYR A 75 29.75 0.48 24.56
C TYR A 75 29.15 1.89 24.71
N ARG A 76 27.97 2.01 25.31
CA ARG A 76 27.29 3.31 25.49
C ARG A 76 28.00 4.15 26.55
N GLU A 77 28.40 3.51 27.65
CA GLU A 77 29.15 4.14 28.73
C GLU A 77 30.60 4.44 28.29
N ALA A 78 31.24 3.51 27.58
CA ALA A 78 32.57 3.74 27.00
C ALA A 78 32.60 4.96 26.06
N LEU A 79 31.54 5.15 25.26
CA LEU A 79 31.38 6.30 24.38
C LEU A 79 31.36 7.63 25.16
N GLY A 80 30.71 7.65 26.33
CA GLY A 80 30.68 8.81 27.23
C GLY A 80 32.08 9.21 27.68
N PHE A 81 32.85 8.26 28.21
CA PHE A 81 34.23 8.50 28.66
C PHE A 81 35.16 8.95 27.53
N TYR A 82 35.06 8.34 26.34
CA TYR A 82 35.86 8.82 25.20
C TYR A 82 35.46 10.21 24.73
N THR A 83 34.19 10.60 24.89
CA THR A 83 33.72 11.94 24.53
C THR A 83 34.26 12.98 25.52
N GLN A 84 34.19 12.70 26.82
CA GLN A 84 34.80 13.53 27.87
C GLN A 84 36.32 13.68 27.67
N GLY A 85 37.01 12.61 27.29
CA GLY A 85 38.44 12.67 26.96
C GLY A 85 38.76 13.54 25.74
N ILE A 86 37.84 13.66 24.77
CA ILE A 86 37.99 14.58 23.62
C ILE A 86 37.68 16.02 24.03
N GLU A 87 36.67 16.23 24.89
CA GLU A 87 36.26 17.53 25.40
C GLU A 87 37.30 18.17 26.33
N ALA A 88 38.13 17.35 26.99
CA ALA A 88 39.32 17.80 27.72
C ALA A 88 40.37 18.49 26.83
N ASN A 89 40.21 18.46 25.49
CA ASN A 89 41.10 19.08 24.50
C ASN A 89 42.58 18.71 24.69
N PRO A 90 42.96 17.42 24.52
CA PRO A 90 44.34 16.99 24.60
C PRO A 90 45.22 17.71 23.58
N THR A 91 46.40 18.17 24.02
CA THR A 91 47.42 18.79 23.20
C THR A 91 48.16 17.78 22.30
N GLY A 92 48.18 16.50 22.69
CA GLY A 92 48.82 15.44 21.92
C GLY A 92 47.96 14.92 20.73
N PRO A 93 48.38 15.06 19.46
CA PRO A 93 47.59 14.60 18.31
C PRO A 93 47.43 13.07 18.26
N ALA A 94 48.41 12.32 18.77
CA ALA A 94 48.34 10.87 18.86
C ALA A 94 47.31 10.39 19.91
N LEU A 95 47.16 11.12 21.01
CA LEU A 95 46.16 10.82 22.04
C LEU A 95 44.75 11.10 21.52
N LEU A 96 44.57 12.24 20.84
CA LEU A 96 43.32 12.60 20.20
C LEU A 96 42.91 11.61 19.10
N GLU A 97 43.86 11.18 18.27
CA GLU A 97 43.63 10.13 17.25
C GLU A 97 43.15 8.82 17.89
N ALA A 98 43.82 8.35 18.94
CA ALA A 98 43.44 7.14 19.65
C ALA A 98 42.03 7.22 20.26
N LEU A 99 41.68 8.37 20.88
CA LEU A 99 40.35 8.62 21.43
C LEU A 99 39.26 8.60 20.35
N LEU A 100 39.46 9.31 19.23
CA LEU A 100 38.54 9.31 18.09
C LEU A 100 38.37 7.91 17.50
N CYS A 101 39.47 7.18 17.32
CA CYS A 101 39.48 5.80 16.87
C CYS A 101 38.65 4.89 17.79
N ASN A 102 38.83 4.99 19.12
CA ASN A 102 38.12 4.16 20.08
C ASN A 102 36.63 4.53 20.18
N ARG A 103 36.29 5.82 20.11
CA ARG A 103 34.91 6.28 20.01
C ARG A 103 34.23 5.78 18.73
N ALA A 104 34.93 5.81 17.61
CA ALA A 104 34.47 5.22 16.35
C ALA A 104 34.21 3.71 16.48
N ALA A 105 35.02 2.99 17.26
CA ALA A 105 34.79 1.57 17.53
C ALA A 105 33.49 1.34 18.32
N CYS A 106 33.23 2.12 19.38
CA CYS A 106 31.97 2.06 20.12
C CYS A 106 30.78 2.34 19.21
N ASN A 107 30.88 3.39 18.38
CA ASN A 107 29.81 3.75 17.45
C ASN A 107 29.55 2.68 16.38
N LEU A 108 30.58 1.92 15.98
CA LEU A 108 30.44 0.81 15.04
C LEU A 108 29.65 -0.34 15.66
N GLU A 109 29.95 -0.72 16.91
CA GLU A 109 29.18 -1.74 17.66
C GLU A 109 27.74 -1.30 17.94
N LEU A 110 27.53 0.00 18.20
CA LEU A 110 26.22 0.61 18.36
C LEU A 110 25.47 0.85 17.03
N LYS A 111 26.11 0.56 15.88
CA LYS A 111 25.57 0.76 14.51
C LYS A 111 25.26 2.22 14.16
N ASN A 112 25.94 3.16 14.81
CA ASN A 112 25.88 4.59 14.52
C ASN A 112 26.89 4.96 13.43
N TYR A 113 26.71 4.43 12.22
CA TYR A 113 27.71 4.50 11.14
C TYR A 113 28.08 5.93 10.72
N GLY A 114 27.13 6.88 10.73
CA GLY A 114 27.41 8.28 10.42
C GLY A 114 28.42 8.92 11.37
N SER A 115 28.32 8.62 12.68
CA SER A 115 29.28 9.08 13.69
C SER A 115 30.65 8.41 13.52
N VAL A 116 30.69 7.14 13.11
CA VAL A 116 31.95 6.44 12.79
C VAL A 116 32.70 7.15 11.68
N LEU A 117 32.00 7.57 10.61
CA LEU A 117 32.63 8.28 9.50
C LEU A 117 33.16 9.66 9.89
N LYS A 118 32.43 10.39 10.75
CA LYS A 118 32.86 11.70 11.27
C LYS A 118 34.09 11.58 12.16
N ASP A 119 34.12 10.58 13.04
CA ASP A 119 35.26 10.32 13.91
C ASP A 119 36.45 9.77 13.10
N GLY A 120 36.17 8.91 12.12
CA GLY A 120 37.16 8.35 11.21
C GLY A 120 37.82 9.40 10.32
N SER A 121 37.05 10.34 9.75
CA SER A 121 37.61 11.42 8.92
C SER A 121 38.53 12.32 9.74
N ARG A 122 38.11 12.72 10.94
CA ARG A 122 38.92 13.53 11.85
C ARG A 122 40.18 12.79 12.33
N ALA A 123 40.09 11.48 12.55
CA ALA A 123 41.26 10.66 12.87
C ALA A 123 42.24 10.56 11.68
N ILE A 124 41.74 10.48 10.45
CA ILE A 124 42.56 10.46 9.22
C ILE A 124 43.23 11.83 8.98
N GLU A 125 42.55 12.94 9.26
CA GLU A 125 43.13 14.28 9.19
C GLU A 125 44.32 14.45 10.16
N LEU A 126 44.21 13.88 11.37
CA LEU A 126 45.29 13.90 12.37
C LEU A 126 46.42 12.93 12.01
N ASN A 127 46.07 11.71 11.57
CA ASN A 127 47.03 10.69 11.17
C ASN A 127 46.59 10.02 9.85
N PRO A 128 47.12 10.50 8.71
CA PRO A 128 46.82 9.94 7.40
C PRO A 128 47.26 8.48 7.19
N LYS A 129 48.08 7.92 8.10
CA LYS A 129 48.56 6.54 8.05
C LYS A 129 47.89 5.63 9.10
N SER A 130 46.73 6.01 9.63
CA SER A 130 46.01 5.19 10.62
C SER A 130 45.18 4.07 9.97
N SER A 131 45.73 2.85 9.91
CA SER A 131 45.00 1.67 9.38
C SER A 131 43.69 1.39 10.13
N LYS A 132 43.63 1.71 11.44
CA LYS A 132 42.44 1.49 12.28
C LYS A 132 41.28 2.42 11.90
N ALA A 133 41.59 3.69 11.60
CA ALA A 133 40.58 4.65 11.17
C ALA A 133 39.99 4.24 9.82
N TYR A 134 40.83 3.93 8.82
CA TYR A 134 40.38 3.43 7.52
C TYR A 134 39.56 2.15 7.63
N TYR A 135 39.97 1.18 8.46
CA TYR A 135 39.24 -0.06 8.65
C TYR A 135 37.82 0.16 9.18
N ARG A 136 37.67 1.00 10.22
CA ARG A 136 36.37 1.31 10.82
C ARG A 136 35.48 2.10 9.86
N SER A 137 36.04 3.06 9.13
CA SER A 137 35.32 3.81 8.09
C SER A 137 34.86 2.89 6.96
N ALA A 138 35.71 2.01 6.45
CA ALA A 138 35.36 1.06 5.39
C ALA A 138 34.24 0.09 5.81
N LEU A 139 34.26 -0.40 7.06
CA LEU A 139 33.17 -1.21 7.60
C LEU A 139 31.85 -0.44 7.71
N ALA A 140 31.90 0.81 8.16
CA ALA A 140 30.73 1.68 8.24
C ALA A 140 30.14 1.96 6.85
N LEU A 141 30.99 2.26 5.85
CA LEU A 141 30.57 2.47 4.46
C LEU A 141 29.96 1.21 3.83
N LEU A 142 30.54 0.03 4.12
CA LEU A 142 29.98 -1.26 3.69
C LEU A 142 28.60 -1.50 4.32
N ALA A 143 28.41 -1.13 5.58
CA ALA A 143 27.10 -1.23 6.26
C ALA A 143 26.07 -0.23 5.73
N LEU A 144 26.50 0.93 5.23
CA LEU A 144 25.67 1.95 4.59
C LEU A 144 25.42 1.68 3.10
N ASP A 145 25.97 0.59 2.53
CA ASP A 145 25.89 0.24 1.11
C ASP A 145 26.55 1.27 0.16
N HIS A 146 27.49 2.06 0.69
CA HIS A 146 28.35 2.97 -0.07
C HIS A 146 29.60 2.22 -0.52
N LEU A 147 29.43 1.33 -1.51
CA LEU A 147 30.45 0.34 -1.88
C LEU A 147 31.69 0.96 -2.53
N ASP A 148 31.51 2.00 -3.35
CA ASP A 148 32.61 2.70 -4.03
C ASP A 148 33.53 3.39 -3.03
N GLU A 149 32.95 4.22 -2.16
CA GLU A 149 33.67 4.90 -1.08
C GLU A 149 34.37 3.91 -0.14
N ALA A 150 33.77 2.74 0.11
CA ALA A 150 34.37 1.69 0.94
C ALA A 150 35.61 1.08 0.28
N ILE A 151 35.57 0.84 -1.04
CA ILE A 151 36.72 0.33 -1.81
C ILE A 151 37.84 1.37 -1.83
N ASP A 152 37.51 2.64 -2.09
CA ASP A 152 38.47 3.74 -2.10
C ASP A 152 39.15 3.90 -0.73
N CYS A 153 38.40 3.85 0.37
CA CYS A 153 38.97 3.85 1.72
C CYS A 153 39.93 2.67 1.96
N CYS A 154 39.58 1.47 1.47
CA CYS A 154 40.46 0.31 1.58
C CYS A 154 41.73 0.47 0.74
N ASP A 155 41.62 1.00 -0.49
CA ASP A 155 42.74 1.20 -1.40
C ASP A 155 43.71 2.26 -0.86
N HIS A 156 43.21 3.34 -0.26
CA HIS A 156 44.03 4.30 0.47
C HIS A 156 44.81 3.66 1.63
N CYS A 157 44.17 2.79 2.40
CA CYS A 157 44.85 2.07 3.48
C CYS A 157 45.93 1.11 2.94
N LEU A 158 45.61 0.37 1.86
CA LEU A 158 46.53 -0.58 1.23
C LEU A 158 47.71 0.10 0.52
N ALA A 159 47.61 1.40 0.20
CA ALA A 159 48.71 2.16 -0.38
C ALA A 159 49.92 2.23 0.57
N PHE A 160 49.70 2.33 1.88
CA PHE A 160 50.76 2.38 2.89
C PHE A 160 50.90 1.08 3.72
N ASP A 161 49.82 0.34 3.95
CA ASP A 161 49.80 -0.91 4.71
C ASP A 161 49.31 -2.09 3.83
N LYS A 162 50.19 -2.55 2.95
CA LYS A 162 49.89 -3.58 1.93
C LYS A 162 49.60 -4.96 2.51
N GLU A 163 50.06 -5.26 3.73
CA GLU A 163 49.94 -6.60 4.32
C GLU A 163 48.68 -6.77 5.19
N ASN A 164 47.90 -5.70 5.40
CA ASN A 164 46.72 -5.75 6.26
C ASN A 164 45.62 -6.70 5.74
N ALA A 165 45.52 -7.88 6.35
CA ALA A 165 44.54 -8.90 5.97
C ALA A 165 43.09 -8.44 6.19
N SER A 166 42.83 -7.66 7.25
CA SER A 166 41.49 -7.19 7.61
C SER A 166 40.92 -6.25 6.55
N ILE A 167 41.73 -5.31 6.04
CA ILE A 167 41.33 -4.39 4.98
C ILE A 167 41.11 -5.12 3.65
N LYS A 168 41.99 -6.06 3.28
CA LYS A 168 41.83 -6.88 2.06
C LYS A 168 40.49 -7.62 2.07
N SER A 169 40.12 -8.21 3.21
CA SER A 169 38.83 -8.90 3.36
C SER A 169 37.62 -7.96 3.18
N VAL A 170 37.68 -6.74 3.76
CA VAL A 170 36.60 -5.74 3.61
C VAL A 170 36.49 -5.29 2.16
N ARG A 171 37.61 -5.01 1.50
CA ARG A 171 37.67 -4.64 0.09
C ARG A 171 37.09 -5.71 -0.82
N GLU A 172 37.50 -6.98 -0.64
CA GLU A 172 36.98 -8.10 -1.42
C GLU A 172 35.46 -8.25 -1.25
N LYS A 173 34.97 -8.10 -0.01
CA LYS A 173 33.54 -8.15 0.29
C LYS A 173 32.79 -6.99 -0.39
N ALA A 174 33.32 -5.77 -0.35
CA ALA A 174 32.72 -4.60 -1.01
C ALA A 174 32.69 -4.79 -2.55
N ALA A 175 33.80 -5.20 -3.15
CA ALA A 175 33.92 -5.46 -4.59
C ALA A 175 32.95 -6.54 -5.07
N LYS A 176 32.89 -7.69 -4.37
CA LYS A 176 31.94 -8.77 -4.68
C LYS A 176 30.48 -8.32 -4.58
N THR A 177 30.16 -7.48 -3.59
CA THR A 177 28.81 -6.94 -3.42
C THR A 177 28.46 -5.98 -4.55
N LYS A 178 29.42 -5.15 -4.99
CA LYS A 178 29.28 -4.22 -6.11
C LYS A 178 29.04 -4.94 -7.43
N GLU A 179 29.89 -5.90 -7.78
CA GLU A 179 29.75 -6.70 -9.00
C GLU A 179 28.40 -7.44 -9.06
N ALA A 180 27.96 -8.00 -7.93
CA ALA A 180 26.66 -8.68 -7.86
C ALA A 180 25.47 -7.73 -8.08
N ARG A 181 25.59 -6.46 -7.64
CA ARG A 181 24.57 -5.42 -7.84
C ARG A 181 24.55 -4.95 -9.29
N GLU A 182 25.71 -4.67 -9.88
CA GLU A 182 25.84 -4.25 -11.28
C GLU A 182 25.34 -5.33 -12.25
N LYS A 183 25.65 -6.61 -11.98
CA LYS A 183 25.14 -7.74 -12.76
C LYS A 183 23.61 -7.79 -12.76
N LYS A 184 22.98 -7.65 -11.58
CA LYS A 184 21.51 -7.65 -11.45
C LYS A 184 20.86 -6.46 -12.16
N GLU A 185 21.48 -5.28 -12.07
CA GLU A 185 20.97 -4.09 -12.75
C GLU A 185 21.09 -4.21 -14.27
N ARG A 186 22.20 -4.77 -14.78
CA ARG A 186 22.36 -5.08 -16.20
C ARG A 186 21.31 -6.07 -16.70
N GLU A 187 21.09 -7.18 -15.99
CA GLU A 187 20.05 -8.16 -16.32
C GLU A 187 18.63 -7.54 -16.32
N ARG A 188 18.36 -6.63 -15.37
CA ARG A 188 17.09 -5.88 -15.31
C ARG A 188 16.94 -4.94 -16.49
N GLN A 189 17.98 -4.19 -16.86
CA GLN A 189 17.97 -3.26 -17.98
C GLN A 189 17.80 -3.98 -19.31
N GLU A 190 18.51 -5.10 -19.51
CA GLU A 190 18.36 -5.95 -20.70
C GLU A 190 16.92 -6.49 -20.83
N ARG A 191 16.31 -6.93 -19.73
CA ARG A 191 14.91 -7.37 -19.72
C ARG A 191 13.95 -6.24 -20.11
N LEU A 192 14.14 -5.05 -19.54
CA LEU A 192 13.32 -3.87 -19.85
C LEU A 192 13.48 -3.43 -21.32
N GLN A 193 14.70 -3.47 -21.85
CA GLN A 193 14.97 -3.16 -23.25
C GLN A 193 14.32 -4.18 -24.18
N LYS A 194 14.42 -5.48 -23.89
CA LYS A 194 13.76 -6.55 -24.64
C LYS A 194 12.24 -6.39 -24.63
N GLU A 195 11.65 -6.10 -23.48
CA GLU A 195 10.20 -5.86 -23.34
C GLU A 195 9.75 -4.62 -24.13
N LYS A 196 10.52 -3.52 -24.06
CA LYS A 196 10.25 -2.29 -24.82
C LYS A 196 10.31 -2.54 -26.32
N LEU A 197 11.35 -3.22 -26.79
CA LEU A 197 11.52 -3.58 -28.21
C LEU A 197 10.38 -4.49 -28.67
N MET A 198 10.01 -5.51 -27.87
CA MET A 198 8.91 -6.41 -28.17
C MET A 198 7.58 -5.66 -28.27
N LYS A 199 7.31 -4.73 -27.34
CA LYS A 199 6.10 -3.89 -27.36
C LYS A 199 6.06 -2.95 -28.55
N GLN A 200 7.20 -2.36 -28.94
CA GLN A 200 7.30 -1.53 -30.14
C GLN A 200 7.04 -2.36 -31.42
N ARG A 201 7.64 -3.54 -31.51
CA ARG A 201 7.42 -4.49 -32.61
C ARG A 201 5.94 -4.91 -32.70
N LEU A 202 5.32 -5.22 -31.56
CA LEU A 202 3.90 -5.57 -31.50
C LEU A 202 3.01 -4.41 -31.97
N ASN A 203 3.27 -3.20 -31.47
CA ASN A 203 2.52 -2.01 -31.88
C ASN A 203 2.67 -1.72 -33.38
N ALA A 204 3.87 -1.87 -33.95
CA ALA A 204 4.08 -1.73 -35.39
C ALA A 204 3.27 -2.77 -36.18
N ALA A 205 3.30 -4.04 -35.74
CA ALA A 205 2.54 -5.12 -36.37
C ALA A 205 1.02 -4.92 -36.29
N LEU A 206 0.50 -4.37 -35.20
CA LEU A 206 -0.92 -3.99 -35.07
C LEU A 206 -1.29 -2.82 -35.99
N GLN A 207 -0.40 -1.84 -36.14
CA GLN A 207 -0.62 -0.71 -37.04
C GLN A 207 -0.61 -1.11 -38.52
N GLU A 208 0.29 -2.02 -38.93
CA GLU A 208 0.34 -2.58 -40.28
C GLU A 208 -0.98 -3.26 -40.66
N ARG A 209 -1.64 -3.92 -39.70
CA ARG A 209 -2.93 -4.61 -39.86
C ARG A 209 -4.15 -3.69 -39.71
N SER A 210 -3.96 -2.37 -39.63
CA SER A 210 -5.04 -1.40 -39.38
C SER A 210 -5.87 -1.73 -38.13
N ILE A 211 -5.25 -2.26 -37.07
CA ILE A 211 -5.94 -2.51 -35.80
C ILE A 211 -5.83 -1.26 -34.92
N ILE A 212 -6.97 -0.80 -34.40
CA ILE A 212 -7.06 0.39 -33.53
C ILE A 212 -7.17 -0.09 -32.08
N VAL A 213 -6.11 0.15 -31.30
CA VAL A 213 -6.08 -0.20 -29.87
C VAL A 213 -6.84 0.85 -29.07
N ILE A 214 -7.95 0.43 -28.46
CA ILE A 214 -8.72 1.27 -27.54
C ILE A 214 -8.13 1.09 -26.13
N PRO A 215 -7.78 2.18 -25.41
CA PRO A 215 -7.29 2.08 -24.04
C PRO A 215 -8.25 1.28 -23.16
N ARG A 216 -7.71 0.33 -22.38
CA ARG A 216 -8.51 -0.49 -21.46
C ARG A 216 -9.27 0.41 -20.48
N SER A 217 -10.56 0.11 -20.25
CA SER A 217 -11.28 0.68 -19.11
C SER A 217 -10.80 0.01 -17.82
N GLU A 218 -10.74 0.73 -16.70
CA GLU A 218 -10.34 0.20 -15.38
C GLU A 218 -11.18 -1.01 -14.89
N SER A 219 -12.26 -1.33 -15.60
CA SER A 219 -13.21 -2.41 -15.30
C SER A 219 -12.96 -3.74 -16.03
N SER A 220 -12.04 -3.81 -17.00
CA SER A 220 -11.84 -5.05 -17.78
C SER A 220 -10.77 -5.97 -17.15
N GLU A 221 -11.22 -7.14 -16.70
CA GLU A 221 -10.37 -8.18 -16.08
C GLU A 221 -9.76 -9.16 -17.11
N GLN A 222 -9.73 -8.80 -18.40
CA GLN A 222 -9.31 -9.70 -19.47
C GLN A 222 -7.77 -9.91 -19.46
N PRO A 223 -7.26 -11.13 -19.20
CA PRO A 223 -5.83 -11.35 -18.96
C PRO A 223 -5.01 -11.58 -20.24
N TYR A 224 -5.65 -11.64 -21.41
CA TYR A 224 -5.02 -12.03 -22.67
C TYR A 224 -4.56 -10.80 -23.46
N GLU A 225 -3.35 -10.88 -24.01
CA GLU A 225 -2.73 -9.83 -24.83
C GLU A 225 -2.21 -10.44 -26.14
N PRO A 226 -2.26 -9.71 -27.26
CA PRO A 226 -1.67 -10.17 -28.51
C PRO A 226 -0.17 -10.42 -28.38
N TYR A 227 0.33 -11.49 -28.98
CA TYR A 227 1.75 -11.83 -29.02
C TYR A 227 2.12 -12.48 -30.37
N PHE A 228 3.41 -12.57 -30.67
CA PHE A 228 3.90 -13.25 -31.87
C PHE A 228 3.95 -14.76 -31.63
N ASP A 229 3.57 -15.54 -32.64
CA ASP A 229 3.68 -17.00 -32.58
C ASP A 229 5.15 -17.43 -32.37
N PRO A 230 5.50 -18.16 -31.29
CA PRO A 230 6.85 -18.63 -31.06
C PRO A 230 7.27 -19.75 -32.02
N GLU A 231 6.32 -20.44 -32.66
CA GLU A 231 6.59 -21.55 -33.58
C GLU A 231 6.78 -21.08 -35.04
N ASP A 232 6.42 -19.82 -35.35
CA ASP A 232 6.60 -19.23 -36.67
C ASP A 232 8.07 -18.80 -36.90
N PRO A 233 8.81 -19.43 -37.83
CA PRO A 233 10.19 -19.08 -38.12
C PRO A 233 10.34 -17.67 -38.73
N THR A 234 9.28 -17.11 -39.32
CA THR A 234 9.28 -15.74 -39.85
C THR A 234 9.05 -14.70 -38.75
N GLY A 235 8.46 -15.11 -37.62
CA GLY A 235 8.08 -14.27 -36.49
C GLY A 235 7.11 -13.14 -36.88
N LYS A 236 6.30 -13.34 -37.93
CA LYS A 236 5.37 -12.33 -38.44
C LYS A 236 3.94 -12.64 -38.03
N THR A 237 3.61 -13.90 -37.81
CA THR A 237 2.26 -14.34 -37.44
C THR A 237 1.92 -13.87 -36.03
N LEU A 238 0.80 -13.14 -35.92
CA LEU A 238 0.24 -12.70 -34.64
C LEU A 238 -0.82 -13.68 -34.15
N ILE A 239 -0.75 -13.96 -32.85
CA ILE A 239 -1.79 -14.61 -32.08
C ILE A 239 -2.48 -13.52 -31.27
N MET A 240 -3.79 -13.38 -31.44
CA MET A 240 -4.57 -12.37 -30.74
C MET A 240 -5.84 -12.96 -30.13
N PRO A 241 -6.32 -12.45 -29.00
CA PRO A 241 -7.54 -12.97 -28.42
C PRO A 241 -8.78 -12.40 -29.13
N VAL A 242 -9.74 -13.26 -29.39
CA VAL A 242 -10.98 -12.95 -30.11
C VAL A 242 -12.18 -13.28 -29.23
N LEU A 243 -13.07 -12.31 -29.06
CA LEU A 243 -14.35 -12.42 -28.37
C LEU A 243 -15.46 -12.64 -29.41
N PHE A 244 -16.10 -13.80 -29.36
CA PHE A 244 -17.31 -14.09 -30.11
C PHE A 244 -18.53 -13.76 -29.26
N LEU A 245 -19.36 -12.84 -29.74
CA LEU A 245 -20.63 -12.46 -29.14
C LEU A 245 -21.77 -13.24 -29.79
N TYR A 246 -22.71 -13.69 -28.97
CA TYR A 246 -23.95 -14.34 -29.39
C TYR A 246 -25.15 -13.47 -28.97
N PRO A 247 -25.51 -12.42 -29.76
CA PRO A 247 -26.50 -11.43 -29.35
C PRO A 247 -27.88 -12.02 -29.01
N GLN A 248 -28.28 -13.11 -29.67
CA GLN A 248 -29.57 -13.79 -29.45
C GLN A 248 -29.73 -14.30 -28.02
N TYR A 249 -28.64 -14.73 -27.38
CA TYR A 249 -28.63 -15.31 -26.04
C TYR A 249 -27.93 -14.41 -25.00
N ALA A 250 -27.41 -13.26 -25.41
CA ALA A 250 -26.61 -12.37 -24.57
C ALA A 250 -25.41 -13.06 -23.89
N THR A 251 -24.81 -14.04 -24.58
CA THR A 251 -23.63 -14.79 -24.14
C THR A 251 -22.43 -14.47 -25.02
N SER A 252 -21.23 -14.83 -24.55
CA SER A 252 -20.00 -14.60 -25.28
C SER A 252 -18.92 -15.62 -24.91
N ASP A 253 -18.12 -16.01 -25.90
CA ASP A 253 -16.95 -16.86 -25.71
C ASP A 253 -15.67 -16.12 -26.13
N VAL A 254 -14.58 -16.39 -25.42
CA VAL A 254 -13.26 -15.81 -25.72
C VAL A 254 -12.34 -16.93 -26.16
N ILE A 255 -11.73 -16.78 -27.33
CA ILE A 255 -10.59 -17.59 -27.76
C ILE A 255 -9.32 -16.80 -27.43
N PRO A 256 -8.51 -17.22 -26.44
CA PRO A 256 -7.30 -16.50 -26.05
C PRO A 256 -6.23 -16.47 -27.15
N ASN A 257 -6.08 -17.59 -27.86
CA ASN A 257 -5.05 -17.80 -28.85
C ASN A 257 -5.69 -17.99 -30.22
N PHE A 258 -6.11 -16.89 -30.86
CA PHE A 258 -6.59 -16.93 -32.24
C PHE A 258 -5.42 -16.64 -33.18
N VAL A 259 -5.02 -17.64 -33.95
CA VAL A 259 -3.93 -17.53 -34.93
C VAL A 259 -4.46 -16.83 -36.17
N GLU A 260 -3.85 -15.71 -36.56
CA GLU A 260 -4.46 -14.83 -37.58
C GLU A 260 -4.57 -15.43 -38.98
N ASP A 261 -3.69 -16.38 -39.33
CA ASP A 261 -3.62 -17.03 -40.64
C ASP A 261 -4.58 -18.24 -40.74
N THR A 262 -5.23 -18.64 -39.64
CA THR A 262 -6.19 -19.75 -39.64
C THR A 262 -7.57 -19.25 -40.07
N PRO A 263 -8.27 -19.92 -41.02
CA PRO A 263 -9.60 -19.52 -41.44
C PRO A 263 -10.64 -19.57 -40.32
N PHE A 264 -11.59 -18.65 -40.32
CA PHE A 264 -12.68 -18.62 -39.34
C PHE A 264 -13.48 -19.92 -39.28
N LEU A 265 -13.64 -20.62 -40.42
CA LEU A 265 -14.30 -21.93 -40.45
C LEU A 265 -13.62 -22.97 -39.55
N ALA A 266 -12.28 -23.01 -39.52
CA ALA A 266 -11.55 -23.97 -38.70
C ALA A 266 -11.72 -23.67 -37.21
N HIS A 267 -11.70 -22.38 -36.83
CA HIS A 267 -11.98 -21.97 -35.46
C HIS A 267 -13.42 -22.29 -35.03
N LEU A 268 -14.42 -22.00 -35.90
CA LEU A 268 -15.81 -22.32 -35.62
C LEU A 268 -16.09 -23.83 -35.57
N ALA A 269 -15.40 -24.63 -36.38
CA ALA A 269 -15.49 -26.09 -36.33
C ALA A 269 -15.00 -26.65 -34.99
N ASN A 270 -13.97 -26.03 -34.40
CA ASN A 270 -13.48 -26.40 -33.07
C ASN A 270 -14.42 -25.95 -31.95
N MET A 271 -15.09 -24.79 -32.09
CA MET A 271 -16.07 -24.30 -31.12
C MET A 271 -17.38 -25.08 -31.15
N PHE A 272 -17.84 -25.45 -32.36
CA PHE A 272 -19.09 -26.14 -32.61
C PHE A 272 -18.83 -27.40 -33.47
N PRO A 273 -18.28 -28.47 -32.86
CA PRO A 273 -18.02 -29.71 -33.59
C PRO A 273 -19.33 -30.32 -34.09
N PRO A 274 -19.39 -30.83 -35.33
CA PRO A 274 -20.62 -31.43 -35.88
C PRO A 274 -21.05 -32.71 -35.15
N GLU A 275 -20.12 -33.38 -34.47
CA GLU A 275 -20.35 -34.63 -33.74
C GLU A 275 -20.67 -34.41 -32.25
N ALA A 276 -20.54 -33.18 -31.75
CA ALA A 276 -20.76 -32.85 -30.35
C ALA A 276 -22.20 -32.37 -30.10
N ALA A 277 -22.70 -32.61 -28.89
CA ALA A 277 -23.98 -32.04 -28.45
C ALA A 277 -23.90 -30.50 -28.44
N ALA A 278 -25.00 -29.85 -28.81
CA ALA A 278 -25.08 -28.39 -28.78
C ALA A 278 -24.83 -27.86 -27.35
N PRO A 279 -24.18 -26.68 -27.20
CA PRO A 279 -23.97 -26.08 -25.88
C PRO A 279 -25.27 -25.87 -25.10
N ASP A 280 -25.22 -25.98 -23.77
CA ASP A 280 -26.40 -25.91 -22.88
C ASP A 280 -27.27 -24.65 -23.06
N TRP A 281 -26.66 -23.55 -23.53
CA TRP A 281 -27.34 -22.29 -23.78
C TRP A 281 -28.07 -22.25 -25.13
N ASP A 282 -27.71 -23.10 -26.09
CA ASP A 282 -28.34 -23.18 -27.42
C ASP A 282 -29.52 -24.17 -27.43
N LYS A 283 -30.59 -23.79 -26.74
CA LYS A 283 -31.81 -24.61 -26.59
C LYS A 283 -32.48 -24.99 -27.92
N LYS A 284 -32.24 -24.20 -28.99
CA LYS A 284 -32.82 -24.42 -30.32
C LYS A 284 -31.89 -25.18 -31.27
N GLN A 285 -30.65 -25.47 -30.86
CA GLN A 285 -29.63 -26.13 -31.67
C GLN A 285 -29.39 -25.42 -33.02
N GLU A 286 -29.46 -24.09 -33.02
CA GLU A 286 -29.29 -23.25 -34.21
C GLU A 286 -27.80 -22.96 -34.50
N TYR A 287 -26.92 -23.09 -33.50
CA TYR A 287 -25.50 -22.77 -33.57
C TYR A 287 -24.65 -23.96 -34.03
N MET A 288 -24.87 -24.41 -35.27
CA MET A 288 -24.11 -25.48 -35.90
C MET A 288 -23.14 -24.97 -36.98
N ASN A 289 -21.99 -25.62 -37.11
CA ASN A 289 -21.01 -25.32 -38.15
C ASN A 289 -21.68 -25.34 -39.55
N GLY A 290 -21.41 -24.32 -40.36
CA GLY A 290 -21.97 -24.17 -41.71
C GLY A 290 -23.28 -23.36 -41.81
N ARG A 291 -24.07 -23.24 -40.74
CA ARG A 291 -25.30 -22.41 -40.67
C ARG A 291 -25.08 -21.06 -39.99
N LEU A 292 -23.87 -20.78 -39.54
CA LEU A 292 -23.50 -19.53 -38.90
C LEU A 292 -23.03 -18.48 -39.91
N SER A 293 -23.28 -17.21 -39.57
CA SER A 293 -22.73 -16.02 -40.20
C SER A 293 -21.95 -15.23 -39.15
N VAL A 294 -20.72 -14.84 -39.49
CA VAL A 294 -19.85 -14.05 -38.62
C VAL A 294 -19.76 -12.62 -39.15
N TYR A 295 -19.87 -11.66 -38.25
CA TYR A 295 -19.83 -10.24 -38.54
C TYR A 295 -18.77 -9.53 -37.71
N ALA A 296 -17.99 -8.68 -38.37
CA ALA A 296 -17.05 -7.78 -37.72
C ALA A 296 -17.55 -6.34 -37.81
N VAL A 297 -17.26 -5.54 -36.78
CA VAL A 297 -17.61 -4.11 -36.74
C VAL A 297 -16.33 -3.30 -36.70
N THR A 298 -16.16 -2.37 -37.64
CA THR A 298 -15.00 -1.47 -37.64
C THR A 298 -15.17 -0.33 -36.63
N HIS A 299 -14.10 0.42 -36.39
CA HIS A 299 -14.11 1.59 -35.53
C HIS A 299 -15.16 2.62 -35.94
N ARG A 300 -15.28 2.85 -37.26
CA ARG A 300 -16.32 3.72 -37.85
C ARG A 300 -17.70 3.07 -37.96
N LYS A 301 -17.91 1.93 -37.31
CA LYS A 301 -19.16 1.18 -37.28
C LYS A 301 -19.64 0.75 -38.68
N ARG A 302 -18.70 0.39 -39.55
CA ARG A 302 -18.98 -0.37 -40.77
C ARG A 302 -19.13 -1.84 -40.41
N LEU A 303 -20.18 -2.46 -40.94
CA LEU A 303 -20.47 -3.87 -40.75
C LEU A 303 -19.82 -4.68 -41.88
N LEU A 304 -18.97 -5.63 -41.54
CA LEU A 304 -18.27 -6.52 -42.47
C LEU A 304 -18.78 -7.94 -42.26
N LYS A 305 -19.28 -8.57 -43.32
CA LYS A 305 -19.62 -10.00 -43.30
C LYS A 305 -18.34 -10.80 -43.53
N VAL A 306 -17.98 -11.65 -42.57
CA VAL A 306 -16.78 -12.49 -42.65
C VAL A 306 -17.14 -13.79 -43.39
N GLY A 307 -16.45 -14.04 -44.50
CA GLY A 307 -16.59 -15.27 -45.27
C GLY A 307 -16.01 -16.48 -44.51
N LYS A 308 -16.55 -17.68 -44.76
CA LYS A 308 -16.13 -18.91 -44.08
C LYS A 308 -14.63 -19.21 -44.23
N ASN A 309 -14.08 -18.94 -45.42
CA ASN A 309 -12.68 -19.22 -45.73
C ASN A 309 -11.76 -18.01 -45.51
N MET A 310 -12.28 -16.89 -45.00
CA MET A 310 -11.45 -15.73 -44.69
C MET A 310 -10.65 -15.98 -43.42
N THR A 311 -9.42 -15.50 -43.41
CA THR A 311 -8.55 -15.44 -42.24
C THR A 311 -8.76 -14.11 -41.51
N LEU A 312 -8.22 -13.97 -40.29
CA LEU A 312 -8.28 -12.70 -39.58
C LEU A 312 -7.47 -11.61 -40.29
N ARG A 313 -6.37 -11.99 -40.94
CA ARG A 313 -5.59 -11.09 -41.78
C ARG A 313 -6.44 -10.52 -42.93
N ASP A 314 -7.19 -11.36 -43.64
CA ASP A 314 -8.09 -10.91 -44.71
C ASP A 314 -9.19 -9.97 -44.19
N VAL A 315 -9.71 -10.21 -42.98
CA VAL A 315 -10.71 -9.32 -42.36
C VAL A 315 -10.09 -7.97 -42.00
N CYS A 316 -8.87 -7.95 -41.47
CA CYS A 316 -8.12 -6.71 -41.20
C CYS A 316 -7.90 -5.90 -42.47
N ASP A 317 -7.50 -6.54 -43.57
CA ASP A 317 -7.30 -5.89 -44.87
C ASP A 317 -8.61 -5.29 -45.42
N ASN A 318 -9.73 -6.01 -45.27
CA ASN A 318 -11.05 -5.51 -45.65
C ASN A 318 -11.57 -4.39 -44.72
N ALA A 319 -11.10 -4.35 -43.47
CA ALA A 319 -11.46 -3.32 -42.50
C ALA A 319 -10.71 -2.00 -42.69
N ARG A 320 -9.62 -2.01 -43.46
CA ARG A 320 -8.80 -0.84 -43.77
C ARG A 320 -9.59 0.30 -44.44
N GLU A 321 -9.13 1.53 -44.23
CA GLU A 321 -9.64 2.70 -44.93
C GLU A 321 -9.40 2.63 -46.46
N LYS A 322 -10.34 3.21 -47.23
CA LYS A 322 -10.13 3.43 -48.66
C LYS A 322 -9.26 4.67 -48.89
N PRO A 323 -8.54 4.78 -50.02
CA PRO A 323 -7.74 5.97 -50.32
C PRO A 323 -8.56 7.26 -50.21
N GLY A 324 -8.09 8.23 -49.42
CA GLY A 324 -8.78 9.50 -49.18
C GLY A 324 -9.84 9.49 -48.07
N GLN A 325 -10.12 8.36 -47.42
CA GLN A 325 -10.96 8.30 -46.21
C GLN A 325 -10.10 8.33 -44.94
N PRO A 326 -10.63 8.81 -43.81
CA PRO A 326 -9.84 8.84 -42.59
C PRO A 326 -9.78 7.45 -41.95
N LYS A 327 -8.71 7.20 -41.19
CA LYS A 327 -8.32 5.88 -40.67
C LYS A 327 -9.50 5.06 -40.14
N ASP A 328 -9.60 3.81 -40.59
CA ASP A 328 -10.61 2.83 -40.15
C ASP A 328 -9.94 1.46 -39.96
N GLY A 329 -10.56 0.62 -39.15
CA GLY A 329 -9.94 -0.61 -38.73
C GLY A 329 -10.76 -1.40 -37.73
N LEU A 330 -10.29 -2.59 -37.37
CA LEU A 330 -10.89 -3.34 -36.28
C LEU A 330 -10.51 -2.73 -34.93
N GLU A 331 -11.46 -2.71 -33.99
CA GLU A 331 -11.22 -2.22 -32.63
C GLU A 331 -10.68 -3.35 -31.75
N LEU A 332 -9.49 -3.17 -31.20
CA LEU A 332 -8.96 -4.00 -30.13
C LEU A 332 -9.36 -3.34 -28.80
N LYS A 333 -10.48 -3.81 -28.23
CA LYS A 333 -11.03 -3.28 -26.98
C LYS A 333 -10.74 -4.26 -25.85
N ASP A 334 -10.22 -3.74 -24.74
CA ASP A 334 -9.89 -4.57 -23.56
C ASP A 334 -8.87 -5.68 -23.86
N GLY A 335 -8.10 -5.53 -24.94
CA GLY A 335 -7.12 -6.51 -25.41
C GLY A 335 -7.68 -7.57 -26.36
N CYS A 336 -8.99 -7.58 -26.67
CA CYS A 336 -9.62 -8.56 -27.57
C CYS A 336 -10.28 -7.90 -28.79
N LEU A 337 -10.28 -8.60 -29.92
CA LEU A 337 -11.13 -8.24 -31.07
C LEU A 337 -12.54 -8.81 -30.87
N THR A 338 -13.57 -8.11 -31.34
CA THR A 338 -14.97 -8.53 -31.12
C THR A 338 -15.65 -8.88 -32.44
N PHE A 339 -16.28 -10.06 -32.48
CA PHE A 339 -17.04 -10.56 -33.63
C PHE A 339 -18.42 -11.03 -33.16
N ALA A 340 -19.46 -10.76 -33.96
CA ALA A 340 -20.81 -11.25 -33.70
C ALA A 340 -21.07 -12.52 -34.52
N VAL A 341 -21.59 -13.56 -33.87
CA VAL A 341 -21.93 -14.84 -34.51
C VAL A 341 -23.44 -15.05 -34.42
N LEU A 342 -24.07 -15.27 -35.57
CA LEU A 342 -25.52 -15.36 -35.70
C LEU A 342 -25.90 -16.57 -36.58
N PRO A 343 -27.00 -17.27 -36.27
CA PRO A 343 -27.55 -18.27 -37.17
C PRO A 343 -28.16 -17.58 -38.40
N ARG A 344 -28.00 -18.21 -39.57
CA ARG A 344 -28.57 -17.72 -40.83
C ARG A 344 -30.09 -17.78 -40.79
N GLY A 345 -30.75 -16.69 -41.19
CA GLY A 345 -32.21 -16.61 -41.25
C GLY A 345 -32.72 -15.31 -40.64
N ASP A 346 -33.88 -15.38 -39.97
CA ASP A 346 -34.59 -14.21 -39.46
C ASP A 346 -33.81 -13.45 -38.37
N VAL A 347 -33.04 -14.18 -37.55
CA VAL A 347 -32.21 -13.60 -36.47
C VAL A 347 -31.10 -12.72 -37.04
N GLU A 348 -30.41 -13.18 -38.10
CA GLU A 348 -29.38 -12.42 -38.82
C GLU A 348 -29.97 -11.14 -39.41
N THR A 349 -31.11 -11.24 -40.11
CA THR A 349 -31.76 -10.10 -40.76
C THR A 349 -32.19 -9.04 -39.75
N LYS A 350 -32.88 -9.46 -38.67
CA LYS A 350 -33.34 -8.56 -37.60
C LYS A 350 -32.18 -7.83 -36.93
N TRP A 351 -31.10 -8.55 -36.61
CA TRP A 351 -29.93 -7.94 -35.99
C TRP A 351 -29.23 -6.92 -36.90
N ILE A 352 -29.16 -7.18 -38.21
CA ILE A 352 -28.59 -6.24 -39.19
C ILE A 352 -29.45 -4.96 -39.29
N GLU A 353 -30.78 -5.09 -39.28
CA GLU A 353 -31.70 -3.96 -39.28
C GLU A 353 -31.55 -3.12 -38.01
N ASP A 354 -31.53 -3.76 -36.83
CA ASP A 354 -31.30 -3.10 -35.55
C ASP A 354 -29.94 -2.36 -35.53
N PHE A 355 -28.89 -2.98 -36.08
CA PHE A 355 -27.57 -2.36 -36.20
C PHE A 355 -27.61 -1.12 -37.12
N LYS A 356 -28.29 -1.20 -38.28
CA LYS A 356 -28.44 -0.05 -39.20
C LYS A 356 -29.22 1.10 -38.55
N ASN A 357 -30.30 0.78 -37.84
CA ASN A 357 -31.13 1.78 -37.14
C ASN A 357 -30.32 2.50 -36.05
N SER A 358 -29.55 1.75 -35.24
CA SER A 358 -28.68 2.31 -34.20
C SER A 358 -27.60 3.27 -34.74
N ARG A 359 -27.17 3.05 -35.99
CA ARG A 359 -26.20 3.91 -36.69
C ARG A 359 -26.83 5.23 -37.14
N VAL A 360 -28.07 5.21 -37.64
CA VAL A 360 -28.80 6.40 -38.09
C VAL A 360 -29.12 7.34 -36.92
N ASP A 361 -29.55 6.79 -35.78
CA ASP A 361 -29.86 7.56 -34.58
C ASP A 361 -28.63 8.25 -33.97
N ARG A 362 -27.44 7.63 -34.07
CA ARG A 362 -26.18 8.24 -33.66
C ARG A 362 -25.66 9.28 -34.65
N ALA A 363 -25.81 9.05 -35.96
CA ALA A 363 -25.45 10.02 -36.98
C ALA A 363 -26.28 11.32 -36.86
N ARG A 364 -27.56 11.21 -36.49
CA ARG A 364 -28.44 12.37 -36.21
C ARG A 364 -28.01 13.18 -34.98
N ARG A 365 -27.47 12.55 -33.92
CA ARG A 365 -26.93 13.29 -32.75
C ARG A 365 -25.67 14.07 -33.07
N CYS A 366 -24.85 13.61 -34.02
CA CYS A 366 -23.60 14.27 -34.41
C CYS A 366 -23.77 15.43 -35.41
N GLN A 367 -24.97 15.68 -35.94
CA GLN A 367 -25.28 16.77 -36.89
C GLN A 367 -26.09 17.92 -36.26
N SER A 368 -25.82 18.26 -35.00
CA SER A 368 -26.33 19.51 -34.42
C SER A 368 -25.42 20.67 -34.83
N PRO A 369 -25.93 21.82 -35.30
CA PRO A 369 -25.09 22.90 -35.79
C PRO A 369 -24.25 23.49 -34.64
N ALA A 370 -22.95 23.63 -34.89
CA ALA A 370 -22.05 24.36 -34.02
C ALA A 370 -22.57 25.79 -33.82
N LYS A 371 -22.71 26.21 -32.56
CA LYS A 371 -22.95 27.62 -32.23
C LYS A 371 -21.68 28.43 -32.58
N PRO A 372 -21.85 29.68 -33.03
CA PRO A 372 -20.75 30.48 -33.55
C PRO A 372 -19.75 30.83 -32.44
N THR A 373 -18.47 30.72 -32.77
CA THR A 373 -17.34 31.24 -31.99
C THR A 373 -17.27 32.74 -32.19
N ASP A 374 -17.57 33.50 -31.15
CA ASP A 374 -17.26 34.92 -31.07
C ASP A 374 -15.84 35.05 -30.48
N ASN A 375 -14.90 35.47 -31.32
CA ASN A 375 -13.54 35.86 -30.89
C ASN A 375 -13.59 37.33 -30.50
N GLY A 376 -13.76 37.58 -29.20
CA GLY A 376 -13.57 38.86 -28.55
C GLY A 376 -12.61 38.69 -27.38
N PHE A 377 -11.44 39.27 -27.54
CA PHE A 377 -10.28 39.33 -26.65
C PHE A 377 -10.65 39.93 -25.28
N ASP A 378 -10.39 39.22 -24.17
CA ASP A 378 -9.88 39.84 -22.93
C ASP A 378 -9.22 38.77 -22.02
N ASP A 379 -8.03 39.08 -21.55
CA ASP A 379 -7.20 38.26 -20.68
C ASP A 379 -7.76 38.23 -19.26
N GLY A 380 -7.86 37.03 -18.65
CA GLY A 380 -8.10 36.92 -17.21
C GLY A 380 -8.83 35.65 -16.75
N ASP A 381 -8.04 34.73 -16.17
CA ASP A 381 -8.40 33.99 -14.96
C ASP A 381 -9.67 33.11 -14.98
N ARG A 382 -9.59 31.88 -15.54
CA ARG A 382 -10.57 30.80 -15.25
C ARG A 382 -9.96 29.39 -15.24
N LEU A 383 -9.26 29.05 -14.16
CA LEU A 383 -9.26 27.69 -13.60
C LEU A 383 -10.63 27.45 -12.90
N GLY A 384 -11.67 27.28 -13.71
CA GLY A 384 -13.06 27.10 -13.27
C GLY A 384 -13.43 25.62 -13.14
N THR A 385 -13.41 25.13 -11.91
CA THR A 385 -14.02 23.90 -11.39
C THR A 385 -15.22 23.38 -12.21
N LEU A 386 -15.09 22.19 -12.80
CA LEU A 386 -16.20 21.43 -13.36
C LEU A 386 -17.13 20.98 -12.22
N ILE A 387 -18.28 21.63 -12.06
CA ILE A 387 -19.28 21.25 -11.06
C ILE A 387 -20.00 19.98 -11.56
N PHE A 388 -19.50 18.82 -11.15
CA PHE A 388 -20.19 17.53 -11.28
C PHE A 388 -21.43 17.55 -10.39
N LYS A 389 -22.65 17.44 -10.96
CA LYS A 389 -23.86 17.21 -10.17
C LYS A 389 -23.76 15.82 -9.52
N MET A 390 -23.71 15.76 -8.19
CA MET A 390 -23.58 14.50 -7.46
C MET A 390 -24.88 13.69 -7.52
N SER A 391 -24.80 12.48 -8.07
CA SER A 391 -25.88 11.48 -8.04
C SER A 391 -25.66 10.51 -6.88
N VAL A 392 -26.73 9.93 -6.32
CA VAL A 392 -26.70 8.90 -5.26
C VAL A 392 -25.73 7.77 -5.61
N GLN A 393 -25.73 7.34 -6.89
CA GLN A 393 -24.83 6.29 -7.37
C GLN A 393 -23.35 6.68 -7.36
N HIS A 394 -23.05 7.99 -7.47
CA HIS A 394 -21.67 8.50 -7.41
C HIS A 394 -21.12 8.56 -5.98
N LYS A 395 -22.01 8.61 -4.96
CA LYS A 395 -21.61 8.62 -3.55
C LYS A 395 -21.33 7.20 -3.02
N ILE A 396 -21.81 6.17 -3.71
CA ILE A 396 -21.59 4.75 -3.37
C ILE A 396 -20.46 4.19 -4.24
N PHE A 397 -19.28 3.97 -3.64
CA PHE A 397 -18.11 3.40 -4.30
C PHE A 397 -17.82 1.98 -3.80
N ARG A 398 -18.17 0.98 -4.61
CA ARG A 398 -17.96 -0.44 -4.28
C ARG A 398 -16.46 -0.79 -4.27
N THR A 399 -15.92 -1.00 -3.08
CA THR A 399 -14.54 -1.48 -2.88
C THR A 399 -14.49 -3.00 -2.70
N ALA A 400 -13.29 -3.58 -2.65
CA ALA A 400 -12.97 -5.00 -2.79
C ALA A 400 -13.86 -6.05 -2.06
N ASN A 401 -14.46 -5.71 -0.91
CA ASN A 401 -15.31 -6.61 -0.12
C ASN A 401 -16.77 -6.12 0.01
N ALA A 402 -17.15 -5.03 -0.66
CA ALA A 402 -18.53 -4.54 -0.66
C ALA A 402 -19.43 -5.52 -1.44
N PRO A 403 -20.73 -5.62 -1.10
CA PRO A 403 -21.67 -6.40 -1.88
C PRO A 403 -21.62 -5.98 -3.36
N ARG A 404 -21.49 -6.95 -4.26
CA ARG A 404 -21.57 -6.72 -5.72
C ARG A 404 -23.01 -6.54 -6.22
N THR A 405 -23.97 -6.65 -5.32
CA THR A 405 -25.40 -6.48 -5.58
C THR A 405 -25.75 -5.00 -5.75
N ALA A 406 -26.92 -4.76 -6.36
CA ALA A 406 -27.52 -3.43 -6.43
C ALA A 406 -27.58 -2.77 -5.04
N PRO A 407 -27.50 -1.42 -4.97
CA PRO A 407 -27.51 -0.71 -3.70
C PRO A 407 -28.77 -1.02 -2.90
N ASP A 408 -28.55 -1.39 -1.64
CA ASP A 408 -29.62 -1.74 -0.70
C ASP A 408 -30.37 -0.46 -0.27
N GLU A 409 -31.61 -0.60 0.20
CA GLU A 409 -32.45 0.55 0.61
C GLU A 409 -31.75 1.41 1.67
N THR A 410 -31.07 0.77 2.62
CA THR A 410 -30.27 1.46 3.64
C THR A 410 -29.10 2.23 3.05
N GLU A 411 -28.47 1.73 1.98
CA GLU A 411 -27.34 2.38 1.32
C GLU A 411 -27.79 3.61 0.53
N VAL A 412 -28.92 3.49 -0.16
CA VAL A 412 -29.56 4.61 -0.87
C VAL A 412 -29.95 5.72 0.12
N ASN A 413 -30.56 5.36 1.25
CA ASN A 413 -30.97 6.31 2.28
C ASN A 413 -29.77 7.05 2.90
N VAL A 414 -28.68 6.34 3.21
CA VAL A 414 -27.46 6.96 3.75
C VAL A 414 -26.78 7.84 2.69
N ALA A 415 -26.69 7.39 1.44
CA ALA A 415 -26.10 8.19 0.35
C ALA A 415 -26.91 9.47 0.08
N GLN A 416 -28.24 9.39 0.10
CA GLN A 416 -29.11 10.56 -0.02
C GLN A 416 -28.91 11.51 1.16
N ALA A 417 -28.87 10.98 2.39
CA ALA A 417 -28.63 11.80 3.58
C ALA A 417 -27.30 12.58 3.50
N LEU A 418 -26.23 11.98 2.95
CA LEU A 418 -24.94 12.66 2.74
C LEU A 418 -25.01 13.77 1.67
N ILE A 419 -25.78 13.58 0.60
CA ILE A 419 -25.97 14.60 -0.46
C ILE A 419 -26.76 15.79 0.08
N ASP A 420 -27.79 15.53 0.87
CA ASP A 420 -28.57 16.58 1.52
C ASP A 420 -27.71 17.37 2.51
N LEU A 421 -26.84 16.70 3.28
CA LEU A 421 -25.93 17.38 4.22
C LEU A 421 -24.88 18.22 3.49
N GLU A 422 -24.39 17.77 2.33
CA GLU A 422 -23.53 18.55 1.45
C GLU A 422 -24.24 19.82 0.93
N THR A 423 -25.56 19.75 0.72
CA THR A 423 -26.36 20.88 0.20
C THR A 423 -26.74 21.86 1.30
N ASN A 424 -27.13 21.34 2.48
CA ASN A 424 -27.74 22.14 3.55
C ASN A 424 -26.72 22.69 4.55
N VAL A 425 -25.53 22.08 4.68
CA VAL A 425 -24.51 22.50 5.65
C VAL A 425 -23.28 23.00 4.89
N PRO A 426 -23.10 24.33 4.72
CA PRO A 426 -22.02 24.88 3.92
C PRO A 426 -20.62 24.54 4.47
N GLU A 427 -20.49 24.38 5.79
CA GLU A 427 -19.23 24.01 6.46
C GLU A 427 -18.74 22.59 6.10
N LEU A 428 -19.66 21.66 5.85
CA LEU A 428 -19.33 20.27 5.52
C LEU A 428 -19.24 20.05 4.01
N LYS A 429 -19.68 21.01 3.19
CA LYS A 429 -19.78 20.88 1.73
C LYS A 429 -18.43 20.57 1.06
N THR A 430 -17.39 21.32 1.41
CA THR A 430 -16.04 21.15 0.84
C THR A 430 -15.44 19.81 1.23
N GLU A 431 -15.69 19.37 2.47
CA GLU A 431 -15.14 18.14 3.03
C GLU A 431 -15.91 16.89 2.55
N LEU A 432 -17.24 16.96 2.42
CA LEU A 432 -18.09 15.85 2.01
C LEU A 432 -18.09 15.60 0.51
N ARG A 433 -17.90 16.62 -0.34
CA ARG A 433 -17.92 16.47 -1.81
C ARG A 433 -17.03 15.32 -2.33
N PRO A 434 -15.75 15.19 -1.93
CA PRO A 434 -14.89 14.10 -2.41
C PRO A 434 -15.12 12.75 -1.71
N LEU A 435 -15.91 12.72 -0.63
CA LEU A 435 -16.08 11.53 0.20
C LEU A 435 -17.17 10.60 -0.36
N GLN A 436 -16.88 9.30 -0.31
CA GLN A 436 -17.73 8.23 -0.78
C GLN A 436 -17.85 7.14 0.30
N ILE A 437 -18.93 6.37 0.24
CA ILE A 437 -19.16 5.21 1.11
C ILE A 437 -19.11 3.92 0.29
N SER A 438 -18.66 2.82 0.88
CA SER A 438 -18.61 1.52 0.21
C SER A 438 -19.88 0.70 0.37
N ALA A 439 -20.44 0.70 1.57
CA ALA A 439 -21.67 0.01 1.91
C ALA A 439 -22.26 0.61 3.19
N ALA A 440 -23.51 0.30 3.47
CA ALA A 440 -24.15 0.59 4.75
C ALA A 440 -24.98 -0.63 5.16
N ARG A 441 -24.98 -0.97 6.45
CA ARG A 441 -25.74 -2.09 6.99
C ARG A 441 -26.41 -1.72 8.29
N GLU A 442 -27.61 -2.23 8.49
CA GLU A 442 -28.32 -2.11 9.77
C GLU A 442 -28.02 -3.34 10.65
N VAL A 443 -27.79 -3.10 11.94
CA VAL A 443 -27.47 -4.12 12.95
C VAL A 443 -28.36 -3.90 14.17
N ASP A 444 -29.04 -4.95 14.61
CA ASP A 444 -29.84 -4.91 15.83
C ASP A 444 -28.94 -4.90 17.08
N VAL A 445 -29.22 -4.00 18.01
CA VAL A 445 -28.49 -3.82 19.26
C VAL A 445 -29.31 -4.40 20.41
N ARG A 446 -28.63 -4.82 21.49
CA ARG A 446 -29.30 -5.18 22.75
C ARG A 446 -30.16 -4.01 23.24
N GLY A 447 -31.39 -4.29 23.67
CA GLY A 447 -32.35 -3.27 24.11
C GLY A 447 -33.27 -2.70 23.01
N GLY A 448 -33.39 -3.38 21.87
CA GLY A 448 -34.38 -3.05 20.83
C GLY A 448 -34.04 -1.85 19.94
N LYS A 449 -32.89 -1.19 20.19
CA LYS A 449 -32.33 -0.14 19.33
C LYS A 449 -31.64 -0.76 18.11
N LYS A 450 -31.52 0.02 17.03
CA LYS A 450 -30.79 -0.38 15.82
C LYS A 450 -29.58 0.52 15.60
N ALA A 451 -28.53 -0.01 14.99
CA ALA A 451 -27.33 0.74 14.64
C ALA A 451 -27.08 0.65 13.14
N ILE A 452 -26.77 1.78 12.51
CA ILE A 452 -26.35 1.84 11.11
C ILE A 452 -24.82 1.87 11.07
N VAL A 453 -24.25 0.85 10.44
CA VAL A 453 -22.82 0.72 10.22
C VAL A 453 -22.51 1.16 8.79
N ILE A 454 -21.80 2.28 8.67
CA ILE A 454 -21.38 2.84 7.38
C ILE A 454 -19.95 2.39 7.10
N PHE A 455 -19.78 1.65 6.00
CA PHE A 455 -18.49 1.17 5.54
C PHE A 455 -17.80 2.20 4.66
N VAL A 456 -16.62 2.65 5.07
CA VAL A 456 -15.85 3.70 4.41
C VAL A 456 -14.66 3.10 3.65
N PRO A 457 -14.34 3.55 2.42
CA PRO A 457 -13.09 3.17 1.76
C PRO A 457 -11.86 3.52 2.62
N VAL A 458 -10.96 2.55 2.84
CA VAL A 458 -9.75 2.74 3.67
C VAL A 458 -8.93 4.00 3.29
N PRO A 459 -8.72 4.35 2.01
CA PRO A 459 -7.99 5.58 1.65
C PRO A 459 -8.65 6.87 2.15
N GLN A 460 -9.98 6.88 2.29
CA GLN A 460 -10.75 8.05 2.69
C GLN A 460 -11.01 8.12 4.20
N LEU A 461 -10.69 7.07 4.97
CA LEU A 461 -10.97 6.99 6.41
C LEU A 461 -10.44 8.19 7.22
N LYS A 462 -9.21 8.63 6.94
CA LYS A 462 -8.62 9.81 7.62
C LYS A 462 -9.39 11.10 7.34
N ALA A 463 -9.96 11.24 6.15
CA ALA A 463 -10.77 12.39 5.80
C ALA A 463 -12.15 12.33 6.48
N PHE A 464 -12.73 11.14 6.62
CA PHE A 464 -13.92 10.93 7.44
C PHE A 464 -13.67 11.27 8.92
N HIS A 465 -12.56 10.83 9.51
CA HIS A 465 -12.23 11.12 10.92
C HIS A 465 -12.21 12.62 11.24
N LYS A 466 -11.77 13.49 10.31
CA LYS A 466 -11.78 14.96 10.49
C LYS A 466 -13.18 15.55 10.64
N VAL A 467 -14.17 14.91 10.03
CA VAL A 467 -15.57 15.39 10.02
C VAL A 467 -16.50 14.53 10.84
N GLN A 468 -16.03 13.38 11.34
CA GLN A 468 -16.85 12.31 11.89
C GLN A 468 -17.69 12.73 13.10
N GLN A 469 -17.15 13.53 14.02
CA GLN A 469 -17.93 14.02 15.18
C GLN A 469 -19.13 14.87 14.73
N ARG A 470 -18.89 15.82 13.81
CA ARG A 470 -19.93 16.70 13.23
C ARG A 470 -20.93 15.89 12.40
N LEU A 471 -20.42 15.01 11.55
CA LEU A 471 -21.20 14.18 10.64
C LEU A 471 -22.10 13.19 11.39
N THR A 472 -21.59 12.56 12.46
CA THR A 472 -22.37 11.61 13.27
C THR A 472 -23.56 12.31 13.92
N ARG A 473 -23.35 13.52 14.47
CA ARG A 473 -24.43 14.31 15.07
C ARG A 473 -25.53 14.66 14.06
N GLU A 474 -25.17 15.08 12.85
CA GLU A 474 -26.17 15.44 11.82
C GLU A 474 -26.86 14.21 11.22
N LEU A 475 -26.17 13.08 11.08
CA LEU A 475 -26.79 11.84 10.62
C LEU A 475 -27.71 11.24 11.68
N GLU A 476 -27.38 11.31 12.97
CA GLU A 476 -28.25 10.82 14.05
C GLU A 476 -29.52 11.67 14.21
N LYS A 477 -29.47 12.96 13.88
CA LYS A 477 -30.69 13.78 13.76
C LYS A 477 -31.61 13.31 12.64
N LYS A 478 -31.05 12.85 11.52
CA LYS A 478 -31.82 12.34 10.37
C LYS A 478 -32.33 10.93 10.56
N PHE A 479 -31.57 10.09 11.25
CA PHE A 479 -31.91 8.71 11.58
C PHE A 479 -32.25 8.62 13.07
N SER A 480 -33.39 9.18 13.45
CA SER A 480 -33.89 9.10 14.83
C SER A 480 -33.99 7.64 15.28
N ASP A 481 -33.65 7.39 16.55
CA ASP A 481 -33.60 6.06 17.18
C ASP A 481 -32.55 5.08 16.65
N ARG A 482 -31.61 5.53 15.79
CA ARG A 482 -30.52 4.70 15.27
C ARG A 482 -29.15 5.31 15.57
N HIS A 483 -28.26 4.52 16.16
CA HIS A 483 -26.88 4.95 16.36
C HIS A 483 -26.09 4.79 15.05
N VAL A 484 -25.32 5.80 14.67
CA VAL A 484 -24.52 5.76 13.44
C VAL A 484 -23.05 5.54 13.78
N VAL A 485 -22.44 4.54 13.15
CA VAL A 485 -21.03 4.18 13.37
C VAL A 485 -20.31 3.99 12.04
N PHE A 486 -19.08 4.49 11.96
CA PHE A 486 -18.23 4.37 10.77
C PHE A 486 -17.18 3.28 10.96
N VAL A 487 -17.02 2.43 9.94
CA VAL A 487 -16.01 1.36 9.95
C VAL A 487 -15.33 1.31 8.59
N ALA A 488 -14.01 1.19 8.53
CA ALA A 488 -13.33 1.07 7.24
C ALA A 488 -13.55 -0.32 6.60
N GLN A 489 -13.82 -0.34 5.29
CA GLN A 489 -13.97 -1.56 4.51
C GLN A 489 -12.61 -2.25 4.26
N ARG A 490 -12.20 -3.12 5.18
CA ARG A 490 -10.92 -3.83 5.12
C ARG A 490 -11.05 -5.23 4.49
N ARG A 491 -10.08 -5.60 3.65
CA ARG A 491 -10.00 -6.94 3.04
C ARG A 491 -9.15 -7.89 3.89
N VAL A 492 -9.78 -8.96 4.39
CA VAL A 492 -9.08 -10.08 5.05
C VAL A 492 -8.66 -11.08 3.97
N LEU A 493 -7.35 -11.28 3.80
CA LEU A 493 -6.84 -12.38 2.97
C LEU A 493 -6.77 -13.66 3.80
N PRO A 494 -7.04 -14.84 3.25
CA PRO A 494 -6.88 -16.09 4.00
C PRO A 494 -5.42 -16.36 4.35
N LYS A 495 -5.17 -17.13 5.43
CA LYS A 495 -3.81 -17.58 5.78
C LYS A 495 -3.38 -18.61 4.73
N PRO A 496 -2.23 -18.41 4.04
CA PRO A 496 -1.74 -19.40 3.08
C PRO A 496 -1.46 -20.72 3.81
N THR A 497 -1.99 -21.81 3.28
CA THR A 497 -1.74 -23.19 3.73
C THR A 497 -0.68 -23.84 2.82
N ARG A 498 -0.19 -25.04 3.16
CA ARG A 498 0.82 -25.76 2.36
C ARG A 498 0.42 -25.93 0.89
N ASN A 499 -0.87 -26.02 0.61
CA ASN A 499 -1.42 -26.23 -0.74
C ASN A 499 -1.76 -24.93 -1.46
N SER A 500 -1.52 -23.76 -0.86
CA SER A 500 -1.88 -22.48 -1.44
C SER A 500 -0.84 -22.02 -2.47
N ARG A 501 -1.27 -21.81 -3.72
CA ARG A 501 -0.42 -21.30 -4.81
C ARG A 501 -0.37 -19.77 -4.79
N VAL A 502 0.16 -19.17 -3.71
CA VAL A 502 0.23 -17.71 -3.57
C VAL A 502 1.57 -17.18 -4.09
N LYS A 503 1.54 -16.38 -5.17
CA LYS A 503 2.75 -15.77 -5.77
C LYS A 503 3.36 -14.64 -4.93
N GLN A 504 2.56 -13.95 -4.13
CA GLN A 504 2.97 -12.78 -3.35
C GLN A 504 2.71 -12.97 -1.85
N LYS A 505 3.66 -12.56 -1.00
CA LYS A 505 3.51 -12.62 0.46
C LYS A 505 2.30 -11.79 0.93
N ARG A 506 1.43 -12.39 1.73
CA ARG A 506 0.28 -11.70 2.37
C ARG A 506 0.76 -10.54 3.23
N PRO A 507 0.26 -9.30 3.03
CA PRO A 507 0.55 -8.16 3.90
C PRO A 507 0.00 -8.37 5.32
N ARG A 508 0.75 -7.93 6.35
CA ARG A 508 0.30 -8.00 7.76
C ARG A 508 -1.00 -7.23 8.02
N SER A 509 -1.19 -6.10 7.35
CA SER A 509 -2.40 -5.28 7.41
C SER A 509 -3.67 -5.98 6.90
N ARG A 510 -3.52 -7.06 6.11
CA ARG A 510 -4.63 -7.89 5.61
C ARG A 510 -4.78 -9.20 6.39
N THR A 511 -4.27 -9.22 7.63
CA THR A 511 -4.44 -10.35 8.54
C THR A 511 -5.74 -10.25 9.32
N LEU A 512 -6.37 -11.38 9.64
CA LEU A 512 -7.61 -11.40 10.42
C LEU A 512 -7.45 -10.66 11.75
N THR A 513 -6.36 -10.95 12.47
CA THR A 513 -6.04 -10.30 13.75
C THR A 513 -5.92 -8.78 13.60
N ASN A 514 -5.11 -8.29 12.65
CA ASN A 514 -4.90 -6.86 12.45
C ASN A 514 -6.19 -6.16 12.00
N VAL A 515 -6.98 -6.77 11.11
CA VAL A 515 -8.27 -6.22 10.68
C VAL A 515 -9.24 -6.12 11.86
N HIS A 516 -9.32 -7.13 12.73
CA HIS A 516 -10.18 -7.10 13.92
C HIS A 516 -9.73 -6.05 14.94
N GLU A 517 -8.44 -5.80 15.07
CA GLU A 517 -7.91 -4.71 15.91
C GLU A 517 -8.28 -3.34 15.33
N LYS A 518 -8.14 -3.16 14.02
CA LYS A 518 -8.46 -1.89 13.36
C LYS A 518 -9.95 -1.61 13.27
N ILE A 519 -10.80 -2.64 13.16
CA ILE A 519 -12.26 -2.45 13.30
C ILE A 519 -12.58 -1.95 14.71
N LEU A 520 -11.91 -2.47 15.74
CA LEU A 520 -12.14 -2.04 17.12
C LEU A 520 -11.77 -0.57 17.34
N GLU A 521 -10.64 -0.13 16.77
CA GLU A 521 -10.22 1.27 16.79
C GLU A 521 -11.21 2.20 16.07
N ASP A 522 -11.70 1.81 14.89
CA ASP A 522 -12.67 2.64 14.14
C ASP A 522 -14.01 2.80 14.88
N LEU A 523 -14.48 1.74 15.56
CA LEU A 523 -15.76 1.77 16.27
C LEU A 523 -15.77 2.78 17.41
N VAL A 524 -14.64 2.95 18.11
CA VAL A 524 -14.55 3.78 19.31
C VAL A 524 -14.03 5.19 19.05
N PHE A 525 -13.68 5.52 17.80
CA PHE A 525 -13.30 6.87 17.41
C PHE A 525 -14.44 7.86 17.76
N PRO A 526 -14.16 8.98 18.45
CA PRO A 526 -12.87 9.69 18.60
C PRO A 526 -11.95 9.22 19.72
N THR A 527 -12.39 8.32 20.61
CA THR A 527 -11.64 7.93 21.80
C THR A 527 -10.57 6.89 21.49
N GLU A 528 -9.47 6.95 22.23
CA GLU A 528 -8.38 5.99 22.13
C GLU A 528 -8.56 4.81 23.09
N ILE A 529 -8.07 3.64 22.68
CA ILE A 529 -8.09 2.45 23.51
C ILE A 529 -6.84 2.45 24.39
N VAL A 530 -7.02 2.67 25.69
CA VAL A 530 -5.94 2.68 26.69
C VAL A 530 -5.42 1.27 26.96
N GLY A 531 -6.31 0.26 26.94
CA GLY A 531 -5.93 -1.11 27.26
C GLY A 531 -6.89 -2.16 26.70
N LYS A 532 -6.39 -3.39 26.59
CA LYS A 532 -7.19 -4.56 26.19
C LYS A 532 -6.84 -5.74 27.09
N ARG A 533 -7.84 -6.41 27.64
CA ARG A 533 -7.68 -7.65 28.42
C ARG A 533 -8.60 -8.71 27.83
N THR A 534 -8.09 -9.91 27.60
CA THR A 534 -8.95 -11.04 27.18
C THR A 534 -9.14 -11.95 28.38
N ARG A 535 -10.36 -12.04 28.89
CA ARG A 535 -10.73 -13.05 29.89
C ARG A 535 -11.08 -14.33 29.16
N VAL A 536 -10.50 -15.44 29.58
CA VAL A 536 -10.88 -16.78 29.11
C VAL A 536 -11.61 -17.45 30.27
N ALA A 537 -12.87 -17.82 30.05
CA ALA A 537 -13.65 -18.55 31.05
C ALA A 537 -13.20 -20.02 31.13
N VAL A 538 -13.63 -20.73 32.19
CA VAL A 538 -13.33 -22.16 32.38
C VAL A 538 -13.88 -23.00 31.22
N ASP A 539 -15.01 -22.59 30.64
CA ASP A 539 -15.64 -23.21 29.46
C ASP A 539 -14.89 -22.92 28.14
N GLY A 540 -13.77 -22.21 28.20
CA GLY A 540 -12.97 -21.82 27.04
C GLY A 540 -13.52 -20.62 26.25
N SER A 541 -14.69 -20.09 26.62
CA SER A 541 -15.25 -18.87 26.02
C SER A 541 -14.34 -17.67 26.31
N LYS A 542 -14.19 -16.78 25.31
CA LYS A 542 -13.29 -15.62 25.39
C LYS A 542 -14.11 -14.34 25.36
N LEU A 543 -13.90 -13.49 26.37
CA LEU A 543 -14.49 -12.16 26.45
C LEU A 543 -13.38 -11.12 26.36
N LEU A 544 -13.45 -10.26 25.35
CA LEU A 544 -12.51 -9.16 25.20
C LEU A 544 -13.01 -7.93 25.98
N LYS A 545 -12.30 -7.54 27.02
CA LYS A 545 -12.51 -6.27 27.76
C LYS A 545 -11.61 -5.19 27.15
N VAL A 546 -12.21 -4.09 26.74
CA VAL A 546 -11.53 -2.97 26.08
C VAL A 546 -11.70 -1.74 26.96
N PHE A 547 -10.58 -1.17 27.40
CA PHE A 547 -10.55 0.01 28.24
C PHE A 547 -10.39 1.26 27.37
N LEU A 548 -11.36 2.16 27.45
CA LEU A 548 -11.37 3.44 26.75
C LEU A 548 -10.86 4.56 27.67
N ASP A 549 -10.41 5.67 27.10
CA ASP A 549 -10.01 6.83 27.92
C ASP A 549 -11.21 7.39 28.70
N SER A 550 -11.03 7.58 30.00
CA SER A 550 -12.03 8.12 30.93
C SER A 550 -12.52 9.53 30.57
N LYS A 551 -11.71 10.33 29.84
CA LYS A 551 -12.05 11.72 29.48
C LYS A 551 -13.31 11.83 28.63
N ASP A 552 -13.57 10.83 27.79
CA ASP A 552 -14.67 10.85 26.83
C ASP A 552 -15.91 10.09 27.31
N ALA A 553 -15.92 9.62 28.57
CA ALA A 553 -16.98 8.78 29.13
C ALA A 553 -18.38 9.37 28.91
N THR A 554 -18.57 10.64 29.26
CA THR A 554 -19.84 11.35 29.13
C THR A 554 -20.37 11.39 27.69
N SER A 555 -19.47 11.37 26.69
CA SER A 555 -19.83 11.52 25.28
C SER A 555 -20.13 10.19 24.57
N LEU A 556 -19.62 9.07 25.08
CA LEU A 556 -19.65 7.77 24.39
C LEU A 556 -20.34 6.65 25.16
N GLU A 557 -20.65 6.87 26.44
CA GLU A 557 -21.29 5.86 27.31
C GLU A 557 -22.60 5.33 26.71
N TYR A 558 -23.42 6.18 26.10
CA TYR A 558 -24.69 5.77 25.49
C TYR A 558 -24.55 4.87 24.25
N LYS A 559 -23.33 4.72 23.67
CA LYS A 559 -23.05 3.92 22.47
C LYS A 559 -22.35 2.60 22.73
N LEU A 560 -21.90 2.32 23.96
CA LEU A 560 -21.07 1.15 24.26
C LEU A 560 -21.75 -0.20 23.91
N ASP A 561 -23.05 -0.30 24.17
CA ASP A 561 -23.84 -1.50 23.82
C ASP A 561 -23.94 -1.71 22.30
N SER A 562 -24.03 -0.61 21.55
CA SER A 562 -24.04 -0.64 20.09
C SER A 562 -22.69 -1.06 19.54
N PHE A 563 -21.58 -0.54 20.07
CA PHE A 563 -20.24 -0.97 19.66
C PHE A 563 -20.03 -2.46 19.92
N SER A 564 -20.49 -2.96 21.07
CA SER A 564 -20.39 -4.38 21.42
C SER A 564 -21.17 -5.26 20.46
N SER A 565 -22.41 -4.87 20.14
CA SER A 565 -23.29 -5.60 19.22
C SER A 565 -22.76 -5.58 17.78
N VAL A 566 -22.29 -4.42 17.30
CA VAL A 566 -21.69 -4.26 15.98
C VAL A 566 -20.42 -5.09 15.86
N TYR A 567 -19.51 -5.02 16.83
CA TYR A 567 -18.27 -5.79 16.81
C TYR A 567 -18.54 -7.30 16.80
N ARG A 568 -19.50 -7.76 17.60
CA ARG A 568 -19.94 -9.16 17.63
C ARG A 568 -20.49 -9.60 16.28
N ARG A 569 -21.34 -8.78 15.64
CA ARG A 569 -21.92 -9.09 14.33
C ARG A 569 -20.88 -9.16 13.22
N LEU A 570 -19.89 -8.28 13.24
CA LEU A 570 -18.84 -8.21 12.21
C LEU A 570 -17.74 -9.26 12.39
N THR A 571 -17.38 -9.59 13.63
CA THR A 571 -16.19 -10.41 13.92
C THR A 571 -16.49 -11.77 14.56
N GLY A 572 -17.72 -11.97 15.05
CA GLY A 572 -18.11 -13.14 15.83
C GLY A 572 -17.51 -13.21 17.24
N LYS A 573 -16.86 -12.13 17.72
CA LYS A 573 -16.22 -12.08 19.04
C LYS A 573 -17.02 -11.22 20.01
N ASP A 574 -17.17 -11.71 21.24
CA ASP A 574 -17.78 -10.94 22.32
C ASP A 574 -16.79 -9.93 22.90
N VAL A 575 -17.23 -8.67 22.99
CA VAL A 575 -16.46 -7.55 23.51
C VAL A 575 -17.29 -6.77 24.51
N VAL A 576 -16.63 -6.23 25.54
CA VAL A 576 -17.20 -5.31 26.52
C VAL A 576 -16.28 -4.10 26.60
N PHE A 577 -16.84 -2.90 26.50
CA PHE A 577 -16.13 -1.65 26.66
C PHE A 577 -16.34 -1.11 28.07
N GLU A 578 -15.26 -0.76 28.75
CA GLU A 578 -15.27 -0.23 30.11
C GLU A 578 -14.41 1.03 30.15
N PHE A 579 -14.81 2.02 30.96
CA PHE A 579 -13.91 3.11 31.33
C PHE A 579 -13.17 2.71 32.60
N PRO A 580 -11.84 2.77 32.65
CA PRO A 580 -11.10 2.46 33.87
C PRO A 580 -11.49 3.48 34.94
N VAL A 581 -11.90 3.00 36.11
CA VAL A 581 -12.11 3.85 37.29
C VAL A 581 -10.73 4.38 37.69
N GLN A 582 -10.54 5.69 37.63
CA GLN A 582 -9.34 6.30 38.18
C GLN A 582 -9.29 5.93 39.67
N ALA A 583 -8.22 5.27 40.10
CA ALA A 583 -7.97 5.07 41.51
C ALA A 583 -7.91 6.48 42.12
N GLN A 584 -8.87 6.81 42.99
CA GLN A 584 -8.73 7.97 43.85
C GLN A 584 -7.54 7.65 44.75
N GLU A 585 -6.41 8.31 44.51
CA GLU A 585 -5.28 8.33 45.45
C GLU A 585 -5.65 9.05 46.74
#